data_AF-A0A7C5J1K6-F1
#
_entry.id   AF-A0A7C5J1K6-F1
#
_cell.length_a   1.000
_cell.length_b   1.000
_cell.length_c   1.000
_cell.angle_alpha   90.00
_cell.angle_beta   90.00
_cell.angle_gamma   90.00
#
_symmetry.space_group_name_H-M   'P 1'
#
loop_
_entity.id
_entity.type
_entity.pdbx_description
1 polymer ?
#
loop_
_entity_poly.entity_id
_entity_poly.type
_entity_poly.pdbx_seq_one_letter_code
_entity_poly.pdbx_strand_id
1 'polypeptide(L)'
;MPQDSPNEALRELWRAVAGKAKVPRLARDPFKALMALLKAMSKLKSDEGFALVDISELPPLEIVVLAEAPELAELATAVIVSELVPFRSRAHQDVTFYADPCPDSAGNHRIYLRQEDALPGIPYGPRFDSIAEAIPFLMAVVAGEADFDDLTPEDDWERSPASGSSVIESILDASPSLLWRAVADGLWPEATGLALGDMPDEDSPAWGRALCARAMHQLAETRELTLPEDLDAVDISKGQRAFLLNLKRLKLAIEGELPGFVLDIAKDDKNPLQEAGLAWCSRYEAVRGRTKPTPKDGGGELSPKEALVAALGRVVEALEQQELLEVASANRSTLVEQLFNAAGEAENPEKMLRRLIGAMVNSDAVDEVYGDEGQLRDAIIKSFRA
;
A
#
# COMPACT_ATOMS: atom_id res chain seq x y z
N MET A 1 20.85 -33.14 -27.82
CA MET A 1 21.42 -31.83 -27.42
C MET A 1 22.35 -32.08 -26.25
N PRO A 2 23.55 -31.49 -26.20
CA PRO A 2 24.50 -31.81 -25.14
C PRO A 2 23.99 -31.26 -23.80
N GLN A 3 23.88 -32.15 -22.83
CA GLN A 3 23.50 -31.91 -21.44
C GLN A 3 24.70 -31.35 -20.65
N ASP A 4 25.21 -30.17 -21.03
CA ASP A 4 26.19 -29.47 -20.20
C ASP A 4 25.43 -28.84 -19.02
N SER A 5 25.40 -29.66 -17.98
CA SER A 5 24.37 -29.69 -16.95
C SER A 5 24.40 -28.47 -16.02
N PRO A 6 23.28 -28.15 -15.32
CA PRO A 6 23.18 -27.13 -14.25
C PRO A 6 24.37 -27.02 -13.27
N ASN A 7 25.20 -28.05 -13.18
CA ASN A 7 26.42 -28.07 -12.38
C ASN A 7 27.56 -27.15 -12.86
N GLU A 8 27.68 -26.84 -14.16
CA GLU A 8 28.80 -26.00 -14.64
C GLU A 8 28.57 -24.54 -14.31
N ALA A 9 27.43 -23.97 -14.73
CA ALA A 9 27.03 -22.61 -14.37
C ALA A 9 27.01 -22.40 -12.85
N LEU A 10 26.52 -23.38 -12.08
CA LEU A 10 26.54 -23.32 -10.61
C LEU A 10 27.97 -23.29 -10.05
N ARG A 11 28.90 -24.05 -10.62
CA ARG A 11 30.31 -24.04 -10.20
C ARG A 11 30.96 -22.69 -10.50
N GLU A 12 30.62 -22.07 -11.63
CA GLU A 12 31.14 -20.76 -12.01
C GLU A 12 30.66 -19.68 -11.05
N LEU A 13 29.33 -19.58 -10.83
CA LEU A 13 28.75 -18.69 -9.83
C LEU A 13 29.39 -18.91 -8.46
N TRP A 14 29.47 -20.17 -8.01
CA TRP A 14 30.04 -20.48 -6.70
C TRP A 14 31.53 -20.15 -6.59
N ARG A 15 32.28 -20.28 -7.69
CA ARG A 15 33.69 -19.88 -7.72
C ARG A 15 33.85 -18.37 -7.60
N ALA A 16 32.96 -17.59 -8.21
CA ALA A 16 32.95 -16.13 -8.07
C ALA A 16 32.73 -15.75 -6.60
N VAL A 17 31.61 -16.17 -6.00
CA VAL A 17 31.24 -15.70 -4.65
C VAL A 17 31.99 -16.40 -3.51
N ALA A 18 32.44 -17.65 -3.67
CA ALA A 18 32.98 -18.47 -2.59
C ALA A 18 34.37 -19.08 -2.88
N GLY A 19 34.97 -18.76 -4.02
CA GLY A 19 36.30 -19.22 -4.40
C GLY A 19 36.42 -20.75 -4.50
N LYS A 20 37.15 -21.36 -3.55
CA LYS A 20 37.40 -22.82 -3.51
C LYS A 20 36.46 -23.58 -2.58
N ALA A 21 35.43 -22.93 -2.03
CA ALA A 21 34.48 -23.59 -1.14
C ALA A 21 33.69 -24.69 -1.87
N LYS A 22 33.17 -25.66 -1.11
CA LYS A 22 32.35 -26.74 -1.67
C LYS A 22 31.01 -26.18 -2.17
N VAL A 23 30.71 -26.47 -3.44
CA VAL A 23 29.45 -26.09 -4.09
C VAL A 23 28.25 -26.70 -3.33
N PRO A 24 27.19 -25.93 -3.03
CA PRO A 24 26.01 -26.42 -2.35
C PRO A 24 25.28 -27.47 -3.19
N ARG A 25 24.60 -28.41 -2.52
CA ARG A 25 23.65 -29.31 -3.18
C ARG A 25 22.32 -28.59 -3.32
N LEU A 26 21.81 -28.52 -4.53
CA LEU A 26 20.53 -27.89 -4.83
C LEU A 26 19.40 -28.91 -4.89
N ALA A 27 18.18 -28.46 -4.56
CA ALA A 27 16.97 -29.24 -4.74
C ALA A 27 16.64 -29.40 -6.24
N ARG A 28 15.71 -30.31 -6.58
CA ARG A 28 15.16 -30.39 -7.95
C ARG A 28 14.14 -29.29 -8.24
N ASP A 29 13.38 -28.93 -7.22
CA ASP A 29 12.44 -27.82 -7.24
C ASP A 29 13.21 -26.50 -7.46
N PRO A 30 12.87 -25.71 -8.50
CA PRO A 30 13.68 -24.56 -8.92
C PRO A 30 13.74 -23.48 -7.84
N PHE A 31 12.61 -23.18 -7.20
CA PHE A 31 12.57 -22.18 -6.14
C PHE A 31 13.32 -22.63 -4.88
N LYS A 32 13.16 -23.88 -4.44
CA LYS A 32 13.94 -24.43 -3.32
C LYS A 32 15.44 -24.46 -3.64
N ALA A 33 15.81 -24.68 -4.90
CA ALA A 33 17.19 -24.57 -5.35
C ALA A 33 17.71 -23.12 -5.25
N LEU A 34 16.95 -22.14 -5.73
CA LEU A 34 17.28 -20.71 -5.58
C LEU A 34 17.45 -20.33 -4.11
N MET A 35 16.48 -20.69 -3.25
CA MET A 35 16.52 -20.38 -1.82
C MET A 35 17.70 -21.05 -1.10
N ALA A 36 18.03 -22.29 -1.43
CA ALA A 36 19.20 -22.98 -0.90
C ALA A 36 20.50 -22.29 -1.31
N LEU A 37 20.56 -21.80 -2.54
CA LEU A 37 21.70 -21.08 -3.10
C LEU A 37 21.86 -19.69 -2.42
N LEU A 38 20.81 -18.89 -2.34
CA LEU A 38 20.80 -17.59 -1.65
C LEU A 38 21.19 -17.72 -0.18
N LYS A 39 20.65 -18.72 0.53
CA LYS A 39 20.98 -19.00 1.93
C LYS A 39 22.42 -19.49 2.12
N ALA A 40 23.00 -20.14 1.11
CA ALA A 40 24.40 -20.53 1.15
C ALA A 40 25.30 -19.31 0.94
N MET A 41 24.94 -18.41 0.02
CA MET A 41 25.65 -17.16 -0.25
C MET A 41 25.60 -16.18 0.92
N SER A 42 24.47 -16.06 1.61
CA SER A 42 24.32 -15.14 2.75
C SER A 42 25.24 -15.47 3.93
N LYS A 43 25.75 -16.71 4.00
CA LYS A 43 26.70 -17.17 5.02
C LYS A 43 28.15 -16.94 4.64
N LEU A 44 28.42 -16.53 3.41
CA LEU A 44 29.78 -16.23 2.96
C LEU A 44 30.24 -14.91 3.58
N LYS A 45 31.53 -14.86 3.93
CA LYS A 45 32.17 -13.64 4.41
C LYS A 45 32.62 -12.71 3.28
N SER A 46 32.47 -13.14 2.02
CA SER A 46 32.80 -12.35 0.84
C SER A 46 31.90 -11.13 0.73
N ASP A 47 32.46 -10.02 0.26
CA ASP A 47 31.68 -8.85 -0.14
C ASP A 47 30.90 -9.08 -1.45
N GLU A 48 31.13 -10.22 -2.09
CA GLU A 48 30.43 -10.68 -3.28
C GLU A 48 29.35 -11.71 -2.90
N GLY A 49 28.13 -11.50 -3.39
CA GLY A 49 27.00 -12.42 -3.21
C GLY A 49 25.72 -11.73 -2.76
N PHE A 50 24.80 -12.54 -2.24
CA PHE A 50 23.45 -12.13 -1.86
C PHE A 50 23.17 -12.31 -0.37
N ALA A 51 22.36 -11.43 0.19
CA ALA A 51 21.80 -11.54 1.54
C ALA A 51 20.27 -11.66 1.45
N LEU A 52 19.69 -12.58 2.20
CA LEU A 52 18.24 -12.60 2.42
C LEU A 52 17.88 -11.41 3.31
N VAL A 53 16.81 -10.69 2.96
CA VAL A 53 16.29 -9.63 3.81
C VAL A 53 15.34 -10.27 4.83
N ASP A 54 15.62 -10.06 6.11
CA ASP A 54 14.76 -10.56 7.17
C ASP A 54 13.52 -9.67 7.29
N ILE A 55 12.40 -10.19 6.80
CA ILE A 55 11.09 -9.54 6.88
C ILE A 55 10.33 -9.89 8.17
N SER A 56 10.86 -10.78 9.00
CA SER A 56 10.22 -11.12 10.29
C SER A 56 10.44 -10.05 11.36
N GLU A 57 11.41 -9.15 11.15
CA GLU A 57 11.66 -7.96 11.96
C GLU A 57 10.83 -6.75 11.51
N LEU A 58 9.97 -6.91 10.48
CA LEU A 58 9.17 -5.82 9.97
C LEU A 58 8.21 -5.28 11.03
N PRO A 59 7.95 -3.95 10.99
CA PRO A 59 7.06 -3.30 11.93
C PRO A 59 5.71 -4.03 11.97
N PRO A 60 5.18 -4.33 13.17
CA PRO A 60 3.91 -5.03 13.30
C PRO A 60 2.80 -4.32 12.52
N LEU A 61 1.76 -5.04 12.08
CA LEU A 61 0.58 -4.45 11.39
C LEU A 61 -0.03 -3.27 12.17
N GLU A 62 0.21 -3.23 13.48
CA GLU A 62 -0.09 -2.14 14.41
C GLU A 62 0.53 -0.80 13.99
N ILE A 63 1.71 -0.77 13.38
CA ILE A 63 2.33 0.45 12.85
C ILE A 63 1.58 0.95 11.63
N VAL A 64 1.09 0.06 10.77
CA VAL A 64 0.25 0.43 9.61
C VAL A 64 -1.05 1.08 10.07
N VAL A 65 -1.61 0.65 11.20
CA VAL A 65 -2.84 1.20 11.77
C VAL A 65 -2.63 2.61 12.34
N LEU A 66 -1.47 2.86 12.95
CA LEU A 66 -1.24 4.00 13.83
C LEU A 66 -0.36 5.12 13.25
N ALA A 67 0.40 4.86 12.19
CA ALA A 67 1.45 5.77 11.73
C ALA A 67 0.97 6.83 10.73
N GLU A 68 1.58 8.02 10.80
CA GLU A 68 1.39 9.12 9.86
C GLU A 68 2.31 9.02 8.61
N ALA A 69 3.33 8.14 8.63
CA ALA A 69 4.26 7.88 7.53
C ALA A 69 4.64 6.38 7.44
N PRO A 70 3.77 5.51 6.88
CA PRO A 70 3.86 4.06 7.01
C PRO A 70 4.52 3.35 5.82
N GLU A 71 5.10 4.05 4.84
CA GLU A 71 5.54 3.47 3.55
C GLU A 71 6.36 2.16 3.68
N LEU A 72 7.33 2.13 4.60
CA LEU A 72 8.12 0.91 4.85
C LEU A 72 7.28 -0.22 5.49
N ALA A 73 6.35 0.11 6.38
CA ALA A 73 5.44 -0.84 7.01
C ALA A 73 4.35 -1.35 6.05
N GLU A 74 3.95 -0.55 5.07
CA GLU A 74 3.04 -0.96 4.01
C GLU A 74 3.73 -1.90 3.04
N LEU A 75 4.94 -1.55 2.57
CA LEU A 75 5.73 -2.45 1.73
C LEU A 75 5.95 -3.79 2.44
N ALA A 76 6.37 -3.72 3.69
CA ALA A 76 6.53 -4.85 4.57
C ALA A 76 5.30 -5.79 4.57
N THR A 77 4.13 -5.19 4.78
CA THR A 77 2.85 -5.90 4.78
C THR A 77 2.57 -6.52 3.41
N ALA A 78 2.75 -5.76 2.33
CA ALA A 78 2.54 -6.22 0.96
C ALA A 78 3.45 -7.40 0.59
N VAL A 79 4.72 -7.38 1.02
CA VAL A 79 5.68 -8.49 0.84
C VAL A 79 5.26 -9.73 1.63
N ILE A 80 4.82 -9.56 2.88
CA ILE A 80 4.32 -10.68 3.70
C ILE A 80 3.07 -11.32 3.08
N VAL A 81 2.16 -10.50 2.54
CA VAL A 81 0.90 -10.97 1.94
C VAL A 81 1.15 -11.68 0.60
N SER A 82 2.02 -11.12 -0.25
CA SER A 82 2.41 -11.69 -1.55
C SER A 82 3.30 -12.92 -1.44
N GLU A 83 3.90 -13.14 -0.25
CA GLU A 83 4.86 -14.21 0.07
C GLU A 83 6.14 -14.16 -0.78
N LEU A 84 6.42 -13.02 -1.40
CA LEU A 84 7.68 -12.82 -2.09
C LEU A 84 8.84 -12.87 -1.09
N VAL A 85 9.94 -13.50 -1.51
CA VAL A 85 11.14 -13.60 -0.68
C VAL A 85 12.14 -12.54 -1.08
N PRO A 86 12.33 -11.48 -0.26
CA PRO A 86 13.27 -10.43 -0.60
C PRO A 86 14.72 -10.84 -0.35
N PHE A 87 15.59 -10.41 -1.25
CA PHE A 87 17.04 -10.56 -1.13
C PHE A 87 17.75 -9.38 -1.79
N ARG A 88 18.99 -9.12 -1.39
CA ARG A 88 19.81 -8.02 -1.92
C ARG A 88 21.14 -8.54 -2.38
N SER A 89 21.64 -7.97 -3.47
CA SER A 89 23.04 -8.12 -3.87
C SER A 89 23.88 -7.15 -3.05
N ARG A 90 25.10 -7.56 -2.68
CA ARG A 90 26.05 -6.61 -2.09
C ARG A 90 26.63 -5.62 -3.11
N ALA A 91 26.57 -5.96 -4.40
CA ALA A 91 27.04 -5.11 -5.50
C ALA A 91 26.03 -4.01 -5.87
N HIS A 92 24.74 -4.21 -5.61
CA HIS A 92 23.64 -3.28 -5.92
C HIS A 92 22.79 -3.08 -4.66
N GLN A 93 23.18 -2.14 -3.80
CA GLN A 93 22.56 -1.94 -2.48
C GLN A 93 21.23 -1.16 -2.54
N ASP A 94 21.06 -0.39 -3.61
CA ASP A 94 19.88 0.38 -4.00
C ASP A 94 18.77 -0.49 -4.62
N VAL A 95 19.07 -1.76 -4.94
CA VAL A 95 18.14 -2.70 -5.54
C VAL A 95 17.76 -3.80 -4.55
N THR A 96 16.46 -3.98 -4.33
CA THR A 96 15.91 -5.15 -3.65
C THR A 96 15.28 -6.09 -4.67
N PHE A 97 15.67 -7.36 -4.64
CA PHE A 97 15.10 -8.41 -5.46
C PHE A 97 14.05 -9.20 -4.67
N TYR A 98 13.08 -9.76 -5.38
CA TYR A 98 11.97 -10.51 -4.79
C TYR A 98 11.75 -11.80 -5.58
N ALA A 99 11.99 -12.95 -4.96
CA ALA A 99 11.73 -14.24 -5.61
C ALA A 99 10.29 -14.71 -5.34
N ASP A 100 9.56 -15.12 -6.39
CA ASP A 100 8.19 -15.63 -6.28
C ASP A 100 8.17 -17.14 -6.01
N PRO A 101 7.66 -17.59 -4.84
CA PRO A 101 7.53 -19.02 -4.55
C PRO A 101 6.48 -19.71 -5.41
N CYS A 102 5.52 -18.98 -5.98
CA CYS A 102 4.49 -19.58 -6.82
C CYS A 102 4.88 -19.48 -8.29
N PRO A 103 4.90 -20.60 -9.02
CA PRO A 103 5.15 -20.58 -10.45
C PRO A 103 3.92 -20.07 -11.22
N ASP A 104 4.16 -19.51 -12.41
CA ASP A 104 3.11 -19.20 -13.36
C ASP A 104 2.47 -20.46 -13.97
N SER A 105 1.45 -20.29 -14.83
CA SER A 105 0.73 -21.41 -15.44
C SER A 105 1.60 -22.30 -16.34
N ALA A 106 2.77 -21.82 -16.76
CA ALA A 106 3.76 -22.60 -17.51
C ALA A 106 4.80 -23.26 -16.60
N GLY A 107 4.72 -23.06 -15.27
CA GLY A 107 5.63 -23.64 -14.29
C GLY A 107 6.86 -22.77 -14.00
N ASN A 108 6.92 -21.54 -14.50
CA ASN A 108 8.08 -20.67 -14.31
C ASN A 108 7.96 -19.86 -13.02
N HIS A 109 9.02 -19.85 -12.24
CA HIS A 109 9.22 -18.89 -11.16
C HIS A 109 9.74 -17.56 -11.71
N ARG A 110 9.57 -16.49 -10.93
CA ARG A 110 10.00 -15.14 -11.29
C ARG A 110 10.86 -14.53 -10.20
N ILE A 111 11.79 -13.68 -10.61
CA ILE A 111 12.45 -12.73 -9.73
C ILE A 111 11.97 -11.35 -10.16
N TYR A 112 11.52 -10.52 -9.23
CA TYR A 112 11.22 -9.11 -9.46
C TYR A 112 12.34 -8.26 -8.86
N LEU A 113 12.44 -7.00 -9.26
CA LEU A 113 13.28 -6.03 -8.56
C LEU A 113 12.53 -4.77 -8.21
N ARG A 114 13.08 -4.03 -7.26
CA ARG A 114 12.67 -2.70 -6.89
C ARG A 114 13.92 -1.85 -6.62
N GLN A 115 14.01 -0.71 -7.28
CA GLN A 115 14.97 0.34 -6.96
C GLN A 115 14.40 1.26 -5.87
N GLU A 116 15.27 1.76 -4.98
CA GLU A 116 14.89 2.56 -3.80
C GLU A 116 14.03 3.79 -4.14
N ASP A 117 14.26 4.41 -5.30
CA ASP A 117 13.54 5.60 -5.79
C ASP A 117 12.30 5.28 -6.66
N ALA A 118 12.02 4.00 -6.92
CA ALA A 118 10.89 3.58 -7.73
C ALA A 118 9.69 3.17 -6.86
N LEU A 119 8.49 3.56 -7.32
CA LEU A 119 7.24 2.94 -6.87
C LEU A 119 7.33 1.41 -7.07
N PRO A 120 6.71 0.61 -6.19
CA PRO A 120 6.85 -0.84 -6.22
C PRO A 120 6.18 -1.45 -7.46
N GLY A 121 6.80 -2.49 -8.01
CA GLY A 121 6.09 -3.45 -8.87
C GLY A 121 6.62 -3.67 -10.28
N ILE A 122 7.65 -2.95 -10.75
CA ILE A 122 8.07 -3.13 -12.15
C ILE A 122 8.69 -4.52 -12.37
N PRO A 123 8.07 -5.40 -13.20
CA PRO A 123 8.58 -6.73 -13.46
C PRO A 123 9.87 -6.65 -14.28
N TYR A 124 10.95 -7.18 -13.72
CA TYR A 124 12.29 -7.03 -14.33
C TYR A 124 13.12 -8.30 -14.44
N GLY A 125 12.88 -9.30 -13.61
CA GLY A 125 13.83 -10.38 -13.49
C GLY A 125 13.50 -11.60 -14.36
N PRO A 126 14.38 -12.61 -14.29
CA PRO A 126 14.27 -13.81 -15.09
C PRO A 126 13.01 -14.60 -14.73
N ARG A 127 12.41 -15.19 -15.78
CA ARG A 127 11.45 -16.28 -15.69
C ARG A 127 12.23 -17.59 -15.82
N PHE A 128 12.01 -18.54 -14.93
CA PHE A 128 12.79 -19.77 -14.90
C PHE A 128 11.98 -20.97 -14.41
N ASP A 129 12.07 -22.09 -15.13
CA ASP A 129 11.55 -23.39 -14.68
C ASP A 129 12.66 -24.27 -14.07
N SER A 130 13.89 -23.75 -14.06
CA SER A 130 15.11 -24.43 -13.63
C SER A 130 16.11 -23.42 -13.07
N ILE A 131 16.80 -23.78 -11.99
CA ILE A 131 17.83 -22.90 -11.41
C ILE A 131 18.97 -22.59 -12.39
N ALA A 132 19.21 -23.45 -13.38
CA ALA A 132 20.23 -23.20 -14.40
C ALA A 132 19.94 -21.95 -15.22
N GLU A 133 18.67 -21.59 -15.41
CA GLU A 133 18.25 -20.43 -16.19
C GLU A 133 18.36 -19.13 -15.38
N ALA A 134 18.22 -19.20 -14.06
CA ALA A 134 18.41 -18.06 -13.18
C ALA A 134 19.89 -17.75 -12.87
N ILE A 135 20.79 -18.73 -12.99
CA ILE A 135 22.22 -18.55 -12.66
C ILE A 135 22.91 -17.45 -13.48
N PRO A 136 22.74 -17.36 -14.82
CA PRO A 136 23.34 -16.28 -15.60
C PRO A 136 22.96 -14.88 -15.10
N PHE A 137 21.69 -14.68 -14.75
CA PHE A 137 21.23 -13.44 -14.13
C PHE A 137 21.91 -13.18 -12.79
N LEU A 138 21.93 -14.17 -11.89
CA LEU A 138 22.60 -14.03 -10.59
C LEU A 138 24.09 -13.73 -10.73
N MET A 139 24.76 -14.31 -11.74
CA MET A 139 26.16 -14.02 -12.04
C MET A 139 26.36 -12.59 -12.50
N ALA A 140 25.54 -12.08 -13.42
CA ALA A 140 25.61 -10.70 -13.89
C ALA A 140 25.43 -9.71 -12.71
N VAL A 141 24.45 -9.98 -11.84
CA VAL A 141 24.18 -9.16 -10.64
C VAL A 141 25.34 -9.21 -9.63
N VAL A 142 26.01 -10.35 -9.47
CA VAL A 142 27.20 -10.46 -8.59
C VAL A 142 28.40 -9.73 -9.19
N ALA A 143 28.56 -9.79 -10.52
CA ALA A 143 29.64 -9.12 -11.23
C ALA A 143 29.47 -7.60 -11.32
N GLY A 144 28.29 -7.06 -10.97
CA GLY A 144 27.96 -5.66 -11.18
C GLY A 144 27.67 -5.31 -12.64
N GLU A 145 27.45 -6.33 -13.48
CA GLU A 145 27.24 -6.22 -14.93
C GLU A 145 25.76 -6.34 -15.32
N ALA A 146 24.87 -6.50 -14.35
CA ALA A 146 23.45 -6.52 -14.61
C ALA A 146 22.99 -5.13 -15.03
N ASP A 147 22.47 -5.06 -16.25
CA ASP A 147 21.68 -3.92 -16.71
C ASP A 147 20.28 -4.05 -16.09
N PHE A 148 19.77 -2.95 -15.53
CA PHE A 148 18.44 -2.86 -14.93
C PHE A 148 17.45 -2.00 -15.74
N ASP A 149 17.82 -1.58 -16.96
CA ASP A 149 16.98 -0.73 -17.81
C ASP A 149 16.09 -1.52 -18.79
N ASP A 150 16.46 -2.75 -19.15
CA ASP A 150 15.68 -3.65 -20.01
C ASP A 150 14.48 -4.32 -19.28
N LEU A 151 13.43 -3.55 -19.00
CA LEU A 151 12.22 -4.07 -18.34
C LEU A 151 11.52 -5.10 -19.24
N THR A 152 11.10 -6.24 -18.66
CA THR A 152 10.22 -7.16 -19.40
C THR A 152 8.80 -6.59 -19.48
N PRO A 153 8.13 -6.65 -20.65
CA PRO A 153 6.76 -6.19 -20.76
C PRO A 153 5.84 -7.01 -19.86
N GLU A 154 4.85 -6.33 -19.25
CA GLU A 154 3.76 -6.99 -18.51
C GLU A 154 3.08 -8.05 -19.37
N ASP A 155 2.84 -9.21 -18.77
CA ASP A 155 2.06 -10.29 -19.36
C ASP A 155 0.80 -10.61 -18.54
N ASP A 156 0.02 -11.58 -19.01
CA ASP A 156 -1.24 -11.97 -18.34
C ASP A 156 -1.02 -12.46 -16.91
N TRP A 157 0.17 -13.02 -16.60
CA TRP A 157 0.51 -13.40 -15.24
C TRP A 157 0.67 -12.18 -14.35
N GLU A 158 1.40 -11.14 -14.80
CA GLU A 158 1.58 -9.92 -13.99
C GLU A 158 0.29 -9.14 -13.74
N ARG A 159 -0.73 -9.34 -14.57
CA ARG A 159 -2.06 -8.76 -14.35
C ARG A 159 -2.99 -9.64 -13.52
N SER A 160 -2.56 -10.85 -13.22
CA SER A 160 -3.34 -11.81 -12.44
C SER A 160 -3.20 -11.50 -10.94
N PRO A 161 -4.29 -11.63 -10.15
CA PRO A 161 -4.18 -11.62 -8.68
C PRO A 161 -3.36 -12.80 -8.14
N ALA A 162 -3.00 -13.75 -9.01
CA ALA A 162 -2.06 -14.80 -8.68
C ALA A 162 -0.61 -14.32 -8.71
N SER A 163 -0.22 -13.22 -9.35
CA SER A 163 1.18 -12.71 -9.33
C SER A 163 1.50 -12.03 -8.00
N GLY A 164 2.67 -12.32 -7.43
CA GLY A 164 3.13 -11.62 -6.24
C GLY A 164 3.38 -10.12 -6.49
N SER A 165 3.78 -9.72 -7.71
CA SER A 165 3.95 -8.31 -8.06
C SER A 165 2.61 -7.56 -8.07
N SER A 166 1.61 -8.15 -8.75
CA SER A 166 0.25 -7.61 -8.79
C SER A 166 -0.36 -7.47 -7.39
N VAL A 167 -0.09 -8.43 -6.50
CA VAL A 167 -0.54 -8.36 -5.11
C VAL A 167 0.17 -7.24 -4.34
N ILE A 168 1.47 -7.03 -4.54
CA ILE A 168 2.16 -5.90 -3.90
C ILE A 168 1.57 -4.57 -4.35
N GLU A 169 1.42 -4.36 -5.65
CA GLU A 169 0.80 -3.16 -6.22
C GLU A 169 -0.60 -2.96 -5.65
N SER A 170 -1.42 -4.01 -5.70
CA SER A 170 -2.79 -4.00 -5.17
C SER A 170 -2.89 -3.56 -3.71
N ILE A 171 -2.03 -4.11 -2.84
CA ILE A 171 -2.03 -3.77 -1.42
C ILE A 171 -1.57 -2.33 -1.20
N LEU A 172 -0.61 -1.85 -1.97
CA LEU A 172 -0.05 -0.52 -1.81
C LEU A 172 -0.94 0.58 -2.42
N ASP A 173 -1.57 0.31 -3.55
CA ASP A 173 -2.56 1.19 -4.18
C ASP A 173 -3.78 1.40 -3.28
N ALA A 174 -4.28 0.33 -2.67
CA ALA A 174 -5.39 0.42 -1.71
C ALA A 174 -4.96 0.98 -0.35
N SER A 175 -3.66 0.90 -0.02
CA SER A 175 -2.99 1.40 1.20
C SER A 175 -3.73 1.08 2.52
N PRO A 176 -3.29 0.04 3.28
CA PRO A 176 -4.02 -0.33 4.50
C PRO A 176 -3.96 0.77 5.56
N SER A 177 -2.91 1.59 5.56
CA SER A 177 -2.83 2.72 6.49
C SER A 177 -3.84 3.81 6.18
N LEU A 178 -4.06 4.13 4.89
CA LEU A 178 -5.07 5.09 4.48
C LEU A 178 -6.47 4.62 4.85
N LEU A 179 -6.76 3.32 4.75
CA LEU A 179 -8.04 2.76 5.20
C LEU A 179 -8.22 2.87 6.73
N TRP A 180 -7.19 2.57 7.51
CA TRP A 180 -7.25 2.72 8.97
C TRP A 180 -7.38 4.17 9.42
N ARG A 181 -6.68 5.08 8.73
CA ARG A 181 -6.79 6.52 8.93
C ARG A 181 -8.18 7.03 8.55
N ALA A 182 -8.72 6.56 7.43
CA ALA A 182 -10.07 6.91 6.98
C ALA A 182 -11.14 6.57 8.01
N VAL A 183 -11.01 5.44 8.71
CA VAL A 183 -11.90 5.09 9.83
C VAL A 183 -11.74 6.06 11.00
N ALA A 184 -10.51 6.39 11.40
CA ALA A 184 -10.25 7.32 12.50
C ALA A 184 -10.73 8.74 12.21
N ASP A 185 -10.58 9.19 10.96
CA ASP A 185 -10.86 10.56 10.54
C ASP A 185 -12.31 10.70 10.02
N GLY A 186 -12.98 9.58 9.74
CA GLY A 186 -14.36 9.55 9.21
C GLY A 186 -14.44 9.87 7.72
N LEU A 187 -13.32 9.82 7.01
CA LEU A 187 -13.15 10.25 5.63
C LEU A 187 -12.70 9.09 4.77
N TRP A 188 -13.68 8.36 4.23
CA TRP A 188 -13.42 7.20 3.37
C TRP A 188 -12.90 7.65 2.00
N PRO A 189 -11.80 7.07 1.49
CA PRO A 189 -11.28 7.44 0.18
C PRO A 189 -12.26 7.06 -0.94
N GLU A 190 -12.26 7.82 -2.02
CA GLU A 190 -12.91 7.39 -3.26
C GLU A 190 -12.18 6.17 -3.81
N ALA A 191 -12.94 5.13 -4.12
CA ALA A 191 -12.38 3.89 -4.66
C ALA A 191 -11.85 4.12 -6.08
N THR A 192 -10.57 3.87 -6.29
CA THR A 192 -10.03 3.63 -7.63
C THR A 192 -10.40 2.19 -7.99
N GLY A 193 -11.30 2.03 -8.96
CA GLY A 193 -11.77 0.71 -9.40
C GLY A 193 -10.64 -0.12 -9.99
N LEU A 194 -9.97 -0.89 -9.14
CA LEU A 194 -8.96 -1.86 -9.53
C LEU A 194 -9.70 -3.18 -9.78
N ALA A 195 -9.90 -3.48 -11.07
CA ALA A 195 -10.46 -4.76 -11.49
C ALA A 195 -9.43 -5.86 -11.23
N LEU A 196 -9.54 -6.52 -10.08
CA LEU A 196 -8.80 -7.75 -9.85
C LEU A 196 -9.32 -8.80 -10.82
N GLY A 197 -8.41 -9.43 -11.58
CA GLY A 197 -8.73 -10.57 -12.43
C GLY A 197 -9.35 -11.75 -11.66
N ASP A 198 -9.67 -12.84 -12.35
CA ASP A 198 -10.34 -14.00 -11.74
C ASP A 198 -9.54 -14.60 -10.57
N MET A 199 -10.23 -15.14 -9.56
CA MET A 199 -9.55 -15.87 -8.48
C MET A 199 -8.88 -17.11 -9.09
N PRO A 200 -7.67 -17.47 -8.64
CA PRO A 200 -7.15 -18.80 -8.88
C PRO A 200 -8.02 -19.84 -8.15
N ASP A 201 -7.87 -21.11 -8.54
CA ASP A 201 -8.51 -22.25 -7.85
C ASP A 201 -8.13 -22.29 -6.36
N GLU A 202 -9.02 -22.78 -5.50
CA GLU A 202 -8.78 -22.87 -4.04
C GLU A 202 -7.54 -23.70 -3.66
N ASP A 203 -7.21 -24.72 -4.47
CA ASP A 203 -6.02 -25.56 -4.27
C ASP A 203 -4.72 -24.90 -4.81
N SER A 204 -4.80 -23.72 -5.42
CA SER A 204 -3.64 -23.02 -5.95
C SER A 204 -2.80 -22.43 -4.82
N PRO A 205 -1.46 -22.54 -4.89
CA PRO A 205 -0.58 -21.89 -3.90
C PRO A 205 -0.72 -20.35 -3.91
N ALA A 206 -1.23 -19.77 -4.98
CA ALA A 206 -1.46 -18.32 -5.09
C ALA A 206 -2.82 -17.86 -4.51
N TRP A 207 -3.67 -18.79 -4.07
CA TRP A 207 -5.02 -18.46 -3.62
C TRP A 207 -5.03 -17.55 -2.40
N GLY A 208 -4.15 -17.79 -1.41
CA GLY A 208 -4.08 -17.00 -0.19
C GLY A 208 -3.76 -15.53 -0.42
N ARG A 209 -2.79 -15.26 -1.29
CA ARG A 209 -2.41 -13.88 -1.67
C ARG A 209 -3.48 -13.19 -2.51
N ALA A 210 -4.11 -13.91 -3.44
CA ALA A 210 -5.23 -13.40 -4.22
C ALA A 210 -6.43 -13.03 -3.33
N LEU A 211 -6.75 -13.87 -2.33
CA LEU A 211 -7.81 -13.60 -1.36
C LEU A 211 -7.52 -12.32 -0.57
N CYS A 212 -6.28 -12.13 -0.10
CA CYS A 212 -5.89 -10.94 0.65
C CYS A 212 -6.05 -9.65 -0.16
N ALA A 213 -5.54 -9.63 -1.40
CA ALA A 213 -5.70 -8.50 -2.30
C ALA A 213 -7.19 -8.21 -2.54
N ARG A 214 -7.99 -9.24 -2.82
CA ARG A 214 -9.43 -9.10 -3.05
C ARG A 214 -10.20 -8.59 -1.86
N ALA A 215 -9.95 -9.13 -0.68
CA ALA A 215 -10.59 -8.71 0.54
C ALA A 215 -10.30 -7.23 0.85
N MET A 216 -9.06 -6.79 0.61
CA MET A 216 -8.67 -5.40 0.79
C MET A 216 -9.36 -4.48 -0.21
N HIS A 217 -9.35 -4.83 -1.49
CA HIS A 217 -10.02 -4.07 -2.55
C HIS A 217 -11.53 -3.97 -2.32
N GLN A 218 -12.18 -5.09 -2.00
CA GLN A 218 -13.60 -5.10 -1.67
C GLN A 218 -13.90 -4.16 -0.50
N LEU A 219 -13.09 -4.19 0.55
CA LEU A 219 -13.26 -3.34 1.72
C LEU A 219 -13.06 -1.86 1.36
N ALA A 220 -12.00 -1.54 0.61
CA ALA A 220 -11.72 -0.19 0.14
C ALA A 220 -12.86 0.38 -0.72
N GLU A 221 -13.43 -0.44 -1.61
CA GLU A 221 -14.47 0.01 -2.54
C GLU A 221 -15.87 0.07 -1.91
N THR A 222 -16.27 -1.01 -1.25
CA THR A 222 -17.66 -1.22 -0.84
C THR A 222 -17.88 -1.07 0.66
N ARG A 223 -16.80 -1.00 1.45
CA ARG A 223 -16.81 -1.12 2.92
C ARG A 223 -17.36 -2.45 3.43
N GLU A 224 -17.55 -3.40 2.52
CA GLU A 224 -17.93 -4.76 2.83
C GLU A 224 -16.74 -5.71 2.80
N LEU A 225 -16.84 -6.79 3.57
CA LEU A 225 -15.79 -7.78 3.68
C LEU A 225 -16.41 -9.17 3.60
N THR A 226 -16.12 -9.88 2.52
CA THR A 226 -16.51 -11.28 2.35
C THR A 226 -15.28 -12.17 2.51
N LEU A 227 -15.30 -13.03 3.51
CA LEU A 227 -14.22 -13.98 3.79
C LEU A 227 -14.81 -15.38 3.97
N PRO A 228 -14.01 -16.44 3.75
CA PRO A 228 -14.39 -17.79 4.14
C PRO A 228 -14.83 -17.87 5.61
N GLU A 229 -15.86 -18.67 5.89
CA GLU A 229 -16.44 -18.81 7.22
C GLU A 229 -15.40 -19.28 8.25
N ASP A 230 -14.61 -20.30 7.87
CA ASP A 230 -13.53 -20.84 8.68
C ASP A 230 -12.18 -20.58 7.99
N LEU A 231 -11.53 -19.48 8.35
CA LEU A 231 -10.17 -19.20 7.87
C LEU A 231 -9.18 -20.27 8.33
N ASP A 232 -9.39 -20.93 9.48
CA ASP A 232 -8.45 -21.92 10.02
C ASP A 232 -8.47 -23.23 9.22
N ALA A 233 -9.57 -23.51 8.52
CA ALA A 233 -9.67 -24.61 7.56
C ALA A 233 -8.99 -24.34 6.21
N VAL A 234 -8.55 -23.10 5.96
CA VAL A 234 -7.99 -22.67 4.68
C VAL A 234 -6.46 -22.68 4.73
N ASP A 235 -5.83 -23.22 3.67
CA ASP A 235 -4.37 -23.29 3.53
C ASP A 235 -3.78 -21.92 3.13
N ILE A 236 -3.62 -21.05 4.13
CA ILE A 236 -2.97 -19.74 4.00
C ILE A 236 -1.87 -19.56 5.04
N SER A 237 -0.89 -18.73 4.71
CA SER A 237 0.23 -18.44 5.59
C SER A 237 -0.19 -17.68 6.84
N LYS A 238 0.65 -17.73 7.90
CA LYS A 238 0.42 -16.96 9.13
C LYS A 238 0.31 -15.46 8.86
N GLY A 239 1.10 -14.94 7.90
CA GLY A 239 1.10 -13.54 7.51
C GLY A 239 -0.21 -13.13 6.83
N GLN A 240 -0.64 -13.89 5.82
CA GLN A 240 -1.92 -13.69 5.15
C GLN A 240 -3.10 -13.77 6.12
N ARG A 241 -3.09 -14.77 7.01
CA ARG A 241 -4.12 -14.92 8.06
C ARG A 241 -4.16 -13.70 8.99
N ALA A 242 -3.02 -13.23 9.46
CA ALA A 242 -2.93 -12.04 10.31
C ALA A 242 -3.46 -10.79 9.59
N PHE A 243 -3.17 -10.65 8.30
CA PHE A 243 -3.68 -9.58 7.46
C PHE A 243 -5.21 -9.64 7.30
N LEU A 244 -5.79 -10.80 6.97
CA LEU A 244 -7.25 -10.97 6.86
C LEU A 244 -7.97 -10.72 8.19
N LEU A 245 -7.38 -11.14 9.32
CA LEU A 245 -7.91 -10.83 10.65
C LEU A 245 -7.84 -9.32 10.94
N ASN A 246 -6.82 -8.62 10.45
CA ASN A 246 -6.73 -7.17 10.55
C ASN A 246 -7.84 -6.49 9.72
N LEU A 247 -8.10 -6.96 8.49
CA LEU A 247 -9.23 -6.46 7.69
C LEU A 247 -10.58 -6.70 8.39
N LYS A 248 -10.78 -7.84 9.07
CA LYS A 248 -11.97 -8.07 9.91
C LYS A 248 -12.10 -7.02 11.02
N ARG A 249 -11.00 -6.68 11.69
CA ARG A 249 -10.99 -5.63 12.73
C ARG A 249 -11.29 -4.25 12.15
N LEU A 250 -10.76 -3.95 10.97
CA LEU A 250 -11.04 -2.72 10.25
C LEU A 250 -12.54 -2.63 9.89
N LYS A 251 -13.14 -3.72 9.40
CA LYS A 251 -14.59 -3.80 9.14
C LYS A 251 -15.43 -3.51 10.39
N LEU A 252 -15.11 -4.13 11.52
CA LEU A 252 -15.78 -3.83 12.79
C LEU A 252 -15.60 -2.36 13.20
N ALA A 253 -14.44 -1.77 12.90
CA ALA A 253 -14.19 -0.36 13.17
C ALA A 253 -15.02 0.57 12.29
N ILE A 254 -15.23 0.23 11.02
CA ILE A 254 -16.18 0.92 10.14
C ILE A 254 -17.61 0.87 10.73
N GLU A 255 -17.98 -0.23 11.36
CA GLU A 255 -19.28 -0.44 12.00
C GLU A 255 -19.42 0.24 13.39
N GLY A 256 -18.38 0.94 13.85
CA GLY A 256 -18.42 1.73 15.08
C GLY A 256 -17.86 1.01 16.32
N GLU A 257 -17.23 -0.16 16.15
CA GLU A 257 -16.49 -0.83 17.22
C GLU A 257 -15.09 -0.24 17.37
N LEU A 258 -14.67 0.06 18.59
CA LEU A 258 -13.32 0.56 18.83
C LEU A 258 -12.34 -0.63 18.84
N PRO A 259 -11.29 -0.67 18.00
CA PRO A 259 -10.40 -1.82 17.94
C PRO A 259 -9.67 -2.04 19.27
N GLY A 260 -9.87 -3.20 19.89
CA GLY A 260 -9.30 -3.52 21.20
C GLY A 260 -7.77 -3.38 21.25
N PHE A 261 -7.06 -3.78 20.19
CA PHE A 261 -5.60 -3.69 20.16
C PHE A 261 -5.10 -2.22 20.16
N VAL A 262 -5.83 -1.29 19.53
CA VAL A 262 -5.48 0.14 19.55
C VAL A 262 -5.67 0.72 20.95
N LEU A 263 -6.74 0.30 21.64
CA LEU A 263 -6.96 0.63 23.06
C LEU A 263 -5.86 0.08 23.96
N ASP A 264 -5.41 -1.15 23.71
CA ASP A 264 -4.36 -1.78 24.51
C ASP A 264 -3.03 -1.03 24.35
N ILE A 265 -2.69 -0.63 23.12
CA ILE A 265 -1.52 0.21 22.82
C ILE A 265 -1.64 1.58 23.52
N ALA A 266 -2.81 2.22 23.44
CA ALA A 266 -3.04 3.53 24.06
C ALA A 266 -2.93 3.52 25.60
N LYS A 267 -3.23 2.38 26.23
CA LYS A 267 -3.19 2.20 27.69
C LYS A 267 -1.83 1.76 28.23
N ASP A 268 -0.97 1.21 27.39
CA ASP A 268 0.36 0.73 27.79
C ASP A 268 1.37 1.88 27.74
N ASP A 269 1.71 2.43 28.91
CA ASP A 269 2.65 3.54 29.08
C ASP A 269 4.10 3.21 28.70
N LYS A 270 4.40 1.93 28.45
CA LYS A 270 5.71 1.46 27.99
C LYS A 270 5.74 1.15 26.50
N ASN A 271 4.59 1.22 25.83
CA ASN A 271 4.52 0.94 24.41
C ASN A 271 5.05 2.16 23.61
N PRO A 272 6.03 1.98 22.71
CA PRO A 272 6.56 3.08 21.90
C PRO A 272 5.51 3.72 20.98
N LEU A 273 4.38 3.05 20.74
CA LEU A 273 3.27 3.56 19.91
C LEU A 273 2.11 4.14 20.74
N GLN A 274 2.26 4.28 22.06
CA GLN A 274 1.18 4.74 22.94
C GLN A 274 0.57 6.08 22.50
N GLU A 275 1.40 7.08 22.21
CA GLU A 275 0.95 8.42 21.78
C GLU A 275 0.16 8.34 20.47
N ALA A 276 0.62 7.54 19.52
CA ALA A 276 -0.08 7.32 18.26
C ALA A 276 -1.43 6.61 18.48
N GLY A 277 -1.48 5.62 19.40
CA GLY A 277 -2.70 4.95 19.82
C GLY A 277 -3.72 5.90 20.45
N LEU A 278 -3.27 6.78 21.36
CA LEU A 278 -4.11 7.82 21.98
C LEU A 278 -4.64 8.81 20.94
N ALA A 279 -3.78 9.26 20.02
CA ALA A 279 -4.17 10.17 18.95
C ALA A 279 -5.23 9.52 18.04
N TRP A 280 -5.02 8.26 17.63
CA TRP A 280 -5.96 7.51 16.81
C TRP A 280 -7.32 7.37 17.51
N CYS A 281 -7.34 6.95 18.79
CA CYS A 281 -8.57 6.83 19.57
C CYS A 281 -9.32 8.16 19.65
N SER A 282 -8.59 9.26 19.90
CA SER A 282 -9.19 10.59 20.02
C SER A 282 -9.89 11.03 18.73
N ARG A 283 -9.25 10.79 17.57
CA ARG A 283 -9.85 11.08 16.26
C ARG A 283 -11.10 10.23 16.01
N TYR A 284 -10.98 8.92 16.22
CA TYR A 284 -12.09 7.98 16.04
C TYR A 284 -13.29 8.29 16.94
N GLU A 285 -13.05 8.62 18.21
CA GLU A 285 -14.11 9.03 19.14
C GLU A 285 -14.76 10.35 18.75
N ALA A 286 -14.00 11.32 18.22
CA ALA A 286 -14.57 12.57 17.72
C ALA A 286 -15.53 12.33 16.55
N VAL A 287 -15.18 11.43 15.62
CA VAL A 287 -16.04 11.01 14.50
C VAL A 287 -17.27 10.27 15.02
N ARG A 288 -17.09 9.29 15.90
CA ARG A 288 -18.20 8.53 16.51
C ARG A 288 -19.09 9.41 17.39
N GLY A 289 -18.54 10.45 18.00
CA GLY A 289 -19.26 11.44 18.80
C GLY A 289 -20.14 12.35 17.94
N ARG A 290 -19.74 12.62 16.69
CA ARG A 290 -20.57 13.33 15.69
C ARG A 290 -21.70 12.44 15.16
N THR A 291 -21.54 11.11 15.15
CA THR A 291 -22.58 10.16 14.72
C THR A 291 -23.46 9.62 15.86
N LYS A 292 -23.04 9.78 17.14
CA LYS A 292 -23.95 9.60 18.28
C LYS A 292 -24.98 10.72 18.28
N PRO A 293 -26.29 10.42 18.27
CA PRO A 293 -27.29 11.46 18.45
C PRO A 293 -27.08 12.05 19.84
N THR A 294 -26.59 13.29 19.88
CA THR A 294 -26.68 14.06 21.11
C THR A 294 -28.17 14.27 21.34
N PRO A 295 -28.75 13.93 22.51
CA PRO A 295 -30.13 14.28 22.80
C PRO A 295 -30.19 15.80 22.96
N LYS A 296 -30.39 16.49 21.83
CA LYS A 296 -30.86 17.86 21.73
C LYS A 296 -31.85 17.91 20.58
N ASP A 297 -33.11 17.92 20.97
CA ASP A 297 -34.27 18.52 20.29
C ASP A 297 -34.11 18.82 18.79
N GLY A 298 -34.82 18.05 17.97
CA GLY A 298 -35.19 18.44 16.60
C GLY A 298 -34.24 17.97 15.50
N GLY A 299 -34.19 16.66 15.25
CA GLY A 299 -33.53 16.09 14.07
C GLY A 299 -34.27 16.43 12.77
N GLY A 300 -33.58 17.12 11.87
CA GLY A 300 -33.89 17.21 10.45
C GLY A 300 -32.64 16.85 9.66
N GLU A 301 -32.80 15.95 8.68
CA GLU A 301 -31.80 15.64 7.66
C GLU A 301 -31.39 16.95 6.96
N LEU A 302 -30.10 17.29 6.96
CA LEU A 302 -29.62 18.50 6.28
C LEU A 302 -29.98 18.36 4.79
N SER A 303 -30.73 19.31 4.29
CA SER A 303 -31.03 19.42 2.87
C SER A 303 -29.73 19.47 2.06
N PRO A 304 -29.74 19.05 0.78
CA PRO A 304 -28.56 19.13 -0.10
C PRO A 304 -27.90 20.53 -0.12
N LYS A 305 -28.70 21.58 0.09
CA LYS A 305 -28.22 22.96 0.25
C LYS A 305 -27.38 23.14 1.52
N GLU A 306 -27.86 22.65 2.65
CA GLU A 306 -27.16 22.76 3.94
C GLU A 306 -25.87 21.93 3.95
N ALA A 307 -25.86 20.77 3.28
CA ALA A 307 -24.66 19.96 3.10
C ALA A 307 -23.58 20.68 2.27
N LEU A 308 -23.98 21.33 1.16
CA LEU A 308 -23.05 22.09 0.31
C LEU A 308 -22.51 23.34 1.02
N VAL A 309 -23.35 24.08 1.75
CA VAL A 309 -22.93 25.23 2.57
C VAL A 309 -21.92 24.80 3.63
N ALA A 310 -22.15 23.66 4.29
CA ALA A 310 -21.22 23.12 5.27
C ALA A 310 -19.88 22.68 4.64
N ALA A 311 -19.90 22.11 3.43
CA ALA A 311 -18.68 21.75 2.70
C ALA A 311 -17.85 22.98 2.31
N LEU A 312 -18.50 24.03 1.79
CA LEU A 312 -17.83 25.28 1.45
C LEU A 312 -17.26 26.00 2.68
N GLY A 313 -17.91 25.89 3.83
CA GLY A 313 -17.36 26.37 5.11
C GLY A 313 -16.04 25.68 5.46
N ARG A 314 -15.93 24.37 5.25
CA ARG A 314 -14.67 23.62 5.48
C ARG A 314 -13.57 23.99 4.50
N VAL A 315 -13.92 24.29 3.24
CA VAL A 315 -12.96 24.77 2.24
C VAL A 315 -12.33 26.09 2.69
N VAL A 316 -13.14 27.05 3.15
CA VAL A 316 -12.63 28.33 3.68
C VAL A 316 -11.74 28.10 4.89
N GLU A 317 -12.16 27.27 5.85
CA GLU A 317 -11.36 26.90 7.02
C GLU A 317 -10.00 26.30 6.66
N ALA A 318 -9.96 25.39 5.69
CA ALA A 318 -8.75 24.73 5.26
C ALA A 318 -7.78 25.67 4.53
N LEU A 319 -8.31 26.66 3.79
CA LEU A 319 -7.50 27.69 3.14
C LEU A 319 -6.89 28.66 4.15
N GLU A 320 -7.65 29.04 5.18
CA GLU A 320 -7.14 29.86 6.29
C GLU A 320 -6.06 29.12 7.09
N GLN A 321 -6.26 27.83 7.39
CA GLN A 321 -5.27 27.01 8.10
C GLN A 321 -3.97 26.79 7.31
N GLN A 322 -4.04 26.83 5.98
CA GLN A 322 -2.88 26.74 5.10
C GLN A 322 -2.26 28.10 4.77
N GLU A 323 -2.74 29.18 5.41
CA GLU A 323 -2.29 30.55 5.18
C GLU A 323 -2.40 30.98 3.70
N LEU A 324 -3.35 30.39 2.96
CA LEU A 324 -3.59 30.71 1.55
C LEU A 324 -4.61 31.85 1.36
N LEU A 325 -5.39 32.13 2.40
CA LEU A 325 -6.49 33.08 2.43
C LEU A 325 -6.63 33.67 3.84
N GLU A 326 -6.93 34.95 3.95
CA GLU A 326 -7.32 35.59 5.21
C GLU A 326 -8.73 36.15 5.12
N VAL A 327 -9.58 35.77 6.09
CA VAL A 327 -11.00 36.15 6.13
C VAL A 327 -11.36 36.57 7.55
N ALA A 328 -11.78 37.81 7.75
CA ALA A 328 -12.34 38.23 9.02
C ALA A 328 -13.51 37.33 9.44
N SER A 329 -13.51 36.88 10.71
CA SER A 329 -14.55 35.98 11.24
C SER A 329 -16.00 36.46 11.00
N ALA A 330 -16.23 37.78 10.97
CA ALA A 330 -17.53 38.39 10.68
C ALA A 330 -17.98 38.26 9.21
N ASN A 331 -17.04 38.02 8.29
CA ASN A 331 -17.24 37.95 6.85
C ASN A 331 -17.32 36.51 6.33
N ARG A 332 -16.97 35.51 7.15
CA ARG A 332 -16.91 34.10 6.76
C ARG A 332 -18.24 33.57 6.22
N SER A 333 -19.37 33.89 6.85
CA SER A 333 -20.69 33.48 6.36
C SER A 333 -21.02 34.10 5.00
N THR A 334 -20.64 35.35 4.79
CA THR A 334 -20.81 36.08 3.53
C THR A 334 -20.00 35.43 2.41
N LEU A 335 -18.74 35.06 2.68
CA LEU A 335 -17.89 34.36 1.72
C LEU A 335 -18.49 33.00 1.34
N VAL A 336 -18.94 32.21 2.32
CA VAL A 336 -19.56 30.90 2.06
C VAL A 336 -20.81 31.02 1.19
N GLU A 337 -21.65 32.04 1.39
CA GLU A 337 -22.80 32.31 0.53
C GLU A 337 -22.41 32.68 -0.91
N GLN A 338 -21.37 33.49 -1.09
CA GLN A 338 -20.85 33.84 -2.41
C GLN A 338 -20.30 32.62 -3.14
N LEU A 339 -19.57 31.74 -2.44
CA LEU A 339 -19.07 30.49 -2.99
C LEU A 339 -20.20 29.52 -3.35
N PHE A 340 -21.25 29.47 -2.54
CA PHE A 340 -22.42 28.65 -2.83
C PHE A 340 -23.11 29.10 -4.13
N ASN A 341 -23.28 30.41 -4.32
CA ASN A 341 -23.83 30.95 -5.55
C ASN A 341 -22.91 30.68 -6.76
N ALA A 342 -21.59 30.83 -6.59
CA ALA A 342 -20.62 30.55 -7.64
C ALA A 342 -20.59 29.07 -8.07
N ALA A 343 -20.77 28.15 -7.12
CA ALA A 343 -20.88 26.72 -7.38
C ALA A 343 -22.19 26.35 -8.11
N GLY A 344 -23.31 26.98 -7.73
CA GLY A 344 -24.63 26.72 -8.33
C GLY A 344 -24.74 27.08 -9.82
N GLU A 345 -23.88 27.96 -10.31
CA GLU A 345 -23.84 28.37 -11.73
C GLU A 345 -22.86 27.53 -12.59
N ALA A 346 -22.22 26.52 -12.02
CA ALA A 346 -21.21 25.74 -12.72
C ALA A 346 -21.82 24.58 -13.53
N GLU A 347 -21.40 24.46 -14.79
CA GLU A 347 -21.87 23.40 -15.70
C GLU A 347 -21.12 22.07 -15.51
N ASN A 348 -19.92 22.11 -14.92
CA ASN A 348 -19.08 20.94 -14.67
C ASN A 348 -18.05 21.22 -13.53
N PRO A 349 -17.40 20.17 -12.99
CA PRO A 349 -16.48 20.32 -11.85
C PRO A 349 -15.28 21.24 -12.11
N GLU A 350 -14.72 21.26 -13.32
CA GLU A 350 -13.58 22.13 -13.66
C GLU A 350 -13.99 23.61 -13.67
N LYS A 351 -15.16 23.92 -14.26
CA LYS A 351 -15.74 25.27 -14.24
C LYS A 351 -16.17 25.68 -12.83
N MET A 352 -16.62 24.73 -12.00
CA MET A 352 -16.95 24.97 -10.60
C MET A 352 -15.73 25.42 -9.82
N LEU A 353 -14.60 24.71 -9.94
CA LEU A 353 -13.34 25.08 -9.27
C LEU A 353 -12.86 26.47 -9.70
N ARG A 354 -12.87 26.75 -11.01
CA ARG A 354 -12.48 28.08 -11.52
C ARG A 354 -13.38 29.20 -10.98
N ARG A 355 -14.69 28.95 -10.88
CA ARG A 355 -15.66 29.91 -10.33
C ARG A 355 -15.51 30.10 -8.83
N LEU A 356 -15.22 29.04 -8.08
CA LEU A 356 -14.94 29.13 -6.64
C LEU A 356 -13.69 29.97 -6.37
N ILE A 357 -12.59 29.71 -7.09
CA ILE A 357 -11.36 30.50 -6.97
C ILE A 357 -11.63 31.95 -7.36
N GLY A 358 -12.32 32.18 -8.50
CA GLY A 358 -12.70 33.52 -8.93
C GLY A 358 -13.58 34.24 -7.92
N ALA A 359 -14.50 33.55 -7.25
CA ALA A 359 -15.34 34.13 -6.21
C ALA A 359 -14.54 34.50 -4.96
N MET A 360 -13.56 33.69 -4.54
CA MET A 360 -12.69 34.04 -3.40
C MET A 360 -11.77 35.23 -3.73
N VAL A 361 -11.13 35.21 -4.89
CA VAL A 361 -10.17 36.27 -5.29
C VAL A 361 -10.85 37.63 -5.48
N ASN A 362 -12.12 37.64 -5.91
CA ASN A 362 -12.87 38.88 -6.13
C ASN A 362 -13.87 39.20 -5.01
N SER A 363 -13.81 38.50 -3.86
CA SER A 363 -14.75 38.71 -2.77
C SER A 363 -14.31 39.89 -1.88
N ASP A 364 -15.22 40.84 -1.65
CA ASP A 364 -15.04 41.87 -0.62
C ASP A 364 -15.05 41.29 0.82
N ALA A 365 -15.40 40.01 0.98
CA ALA A 365 -15.38 39.29 2.26
C ALA A 365 -14.00 38.73 2.61
N VAL A 366 -13.07 38.70 1.64
CA VAL A 366 -11.69 38.23 1.79
C VAL A 366 -10.78 39.43 2.02
N ASP A 367 -9.97 39.37 3.07
CA ASP A 367 -9.04 40.45 3.42
C ASP A 367 -7.79 40.40 2.55
N GLU A 368 -7.22 39.20 2.35
CA GLU A 368 -6.03 38.99 1.51
C GLU A 368 -6.00 37.56 0.95
N VAL A 369 -5.46 37.41 -0.27
CA VAL A 369 -5.22 36.11 -0.92
C VAL A 369 -3.73 35.90 -1.10
N TYR A 370 -3.18 34.89 -0.45
CA TYR A 370 -1.74 34.60 -0.48
C TYR A 370 -1.37 33.47 -1.45
N GLY A 371 -2.32 32.58 -1.76
CA GLY A 371 -2.11 31.47 -2.68
C GLY A 371 -2.28 31.85 -4.15
N ASP A 372 -1.44 31.28 -5.03
CA ASP A 372 -1.68 31.33 -6.47
C ASP A 372 -2.86 30.41 -6.89
N GLU A 373 -3.35 30.56 -8.13
CA GLU A 373 -4.50 29.79 -8.64
C GLU A 373 -4.28 28.27 -8.53
N GLY A 374 -3.05 27.78 -8.70
CA GLY A 374 -2.70 26.37 -8.56
C GLY A 374 -2.79 25.90 -7.10
N GLN A 375 -2.21 26.67 -6.18
CA GLN A 375 -2.24 26.39 -4.74
C GLN A 375 -3.67 26.41 -4.18
N LEU A 376 -4.47 27.41 -4.57
CA LEU A 376 -5.87 27.50 -4.19
C LEU A 376 -6.67 26.32 -4.76
N ARG A 377 -6.43 25.95 -6.02
CA ARG A 377 -7.09 24.81 -6.65
C ARG A 377 -6.78 23.50 -5.92
N ASP A 378 -5.51 23.24 -5.64
CA ASP A 378 -5.08 22.02 -4.98
C ASP A 378 -5.64 21.93 -3.55
N ALA A 379 -5.65 23.06 -2.84
CA ALA A 379 -6.23 23.13 -1.50
C ALA A 379 -7.75 22.94 -1.51
N ILE A 380 -8.48 23.50 -2.47
CA ILE A 380 -9.94 23.28 -2.61
C ILE A 380 -10.25 21.82 -2.94
N ILE A 381 -9.52 21.22 -3.89
CA ILE A 381 -9.69 19.80 -4.25
C ILE A 381 -9.44 18.92 -3.03
N LYS A 382 -8.36 19.20 -2.29
CA LYS A 382 -8.03 18.50 -1.05
C LYS A 382 -9.13 18.67 0.01
N SER A 383 -9.75 19.85 0.09
CA SER A 383 -10.79 20.18 1.08
C SER A 383 -12.18 19.61 0.75
N PHE A 384 -12.47 19.30 -0.52
CA PHE A 384 -13.68 18.56 -0.89
C PHE A 384 -13.51 17.04 -0.78
N ARG A 385 -12.26 16.56 -0.82
CA ARG A 385 -11.89 15.15 -0.57
C ARG A 385 -11.70 14.85 0.92
N ALA A 386 -11.59 15.88 1.75
CA ALA A 386 -11.55 15.85 3.22
C ALA A 386 -12.90 16.24 3.83
#